data_AF-A0A832JML4-F1
#
_entry.id   AF-A0A832JML4-F1
#
_cell.length_a   1.000
_cell.length_b   1.000
_cell.length_c   1.000
_cell.angle_alpha   90.00
_cell.angle_beta   90.00
_cell.angle_gamma   90.00
#
_symmetry.space_group_name_H-M   'P 1'
#
loop_
_entity.id
_entity.type
_entity.pdbx_description
1 polymer ?
#
loop_
_entity_poly.entity_id
_entity_poly.type
_entity_poly.pdbx_seq_one_letter_code
_entity_poly.pdbx_strand_id
1 'polypeptide(L)'
;MRADSSSYPLGRFEPSPRPFLAAFLRRVQLLLFEEDLTGLLSELPREAVDVLYHYVLSEEENFEMVAIAFLKLARSEPHRLFDPLHHIFGRVVEVSRAVKREAHRFKGFLRFREMGCGLLYGAFEPRYQVLPPVSYHFARRMRSERLLIHDTRRGLAVLVQDGRFAMVEVEASGLKPSEGENLFQRLWRSYFHSVAVEERENRRLQLSKVPLRYRRHMTEFAEHPEIREEVEGD
;
A
#
# COMPACT_ATOMS: atom_id res chain seq x y z
N MET A 1 6.41 -6.90 15.62
CA MET A 1 5.22 -6.17 16.09
C MET A 1 4.18 -6.23 14.97
N ARG A 2 3.09 -6.98 15.15
CA ARG A 2 1.93 -6.91 14.24
C ARG A 2 1.38 -5.50 14.38
N ALA A 3 1.17 -4.80 13.27
CA ALA A 3 0.40 -3.56 13.31
C ALA A 3 -0.98 -3.96 13.87
N ASP A 4 -1.33 -3.44 15.04
CA ASP A 4 -2.62 -3.67 15.65
C ASP A 4 -3.69 -3.11 14.69
N SER A 5 -4.65 -3.95 14.30
CA SER A 5 -5.73 -3.57 13.37
C SER A 5 -6.56 -2.40 13.91
N SER A 6 -6.44 -2.09 15.22
CA SER A 6 -6.97 -0.87 15.86
C SER A 6 -6.44 0.45 15.26
N SER A 7 -5.39 0.42 14.44
CA SER A 7 -4.81 1.62 13.84
C SER A 7 -5.54 2.15 12.59
N TYR A 8 -6.51 1.41 12.06
CA TYR A 8 -7.13 1.72 10.77
C TYR A 8 -8.64 1.85 10.86
N PRO A 9 -9.24 2.82 10.13
CA PRO A 9 -10.69 2.95 10.11
C PRO A 9 -11.28 1.78 9.31
N LEU A 10 -11.83 0.78 10.01
CA LEU A 10 -12.66 -0.23 9.39
C LEU A 10 -13.95 0.41 8.84
N GLY A 11 -14.47 -0.16 7.76
CA GLY A 11 -15.64 0.34 7.07
C GLY A 11 -15.31 1.35 5.97
N ARG A 12 -16.28 2.21 5.64
CA ARG A 12 -16.16 3.14 4.51
C ARG A 12 -15.09 4.19 4.78
N PHE A 13 -14.21 4.40 3.82
CA PHE A 13 -13.20 5.44 3.88
C PHE A 13 -12.98 6.09 2.51
N GLU A 14 -12.32 7.24 2.52
CA GLU A 14 -11.91 7.93 1.30
C GLU A 14 -10.38 7.85 1.20
N PRO A 15 -9.84 7.12 0.21
CA PRO A 15 -8.42 6.81 0.14
C PRO A 15 -7.55 7.99 -0.30
N SER A 16 -8.16 9.10 -0.75
CA SER A 16 -7.41 10.29 -1.13
C SER A 16 -6.67 10.92 0.08
N PRO A 17 -5.52 11.60 -0.15
CA PRO A 17 -4.64 12.01 0.94
C PRO A 17 -5.28 12.88 2.02
N ARG A 18 -6.07 13.90 1.64
CA ARG A 18 -6.67 14.85 2.61
C ARG A 18 -7.72 14.17 3.50
N PRO A 19 -8.76 13.48 2.97
CA PRO A 19 -9.73 12.80 3.81
C PRO A 19 -9.13 11.73 4.72
N PHE A 20 -8.15 10.96 4.20
CA PHE A 20 -7.42 9.99 4.99
C PHE A 20 -6.67 10.65 6.15
N LEU A 21 -5.88 11.69 5.88
CA LEU A 21 -5.16 12.44 6.90
C LEU A 21 -6.10 13.09 7.92
N ALA A 22 -7.24 13.62 7.48
CA ALA A 22 -8.23 14.19 8.39
C ALA A 22 -8.80 13.14 9.35
N ALA A 23 -9.09 11.93 8.87
CA ALA A 23 -9.53 10.82 9.72
C ALA A 23 -8.44 10.38 10.70
N PHE A 24 -7.20 10.27 10.22
CA PHE A 24 -6.03 9.97 11.05
C PHE A 24 -5.83 11.02 12.15
N LEU A 25 -5.83 12.31 11.82
CA LEU A 25 -5.62 13.39 12.79
C LEU A 25 -6.71 13.44 13.86
N ARG A 26 -7.98 13.21 13.49
CA ARG A 26 -9.06 13.09 14.48
C ARG A 26 -8.82 11.96 15.48
N ARG A 27 -8.35 10.80 15.01
CA ARG A 27 -7.98 9.69 15.90
C ARG A 27 -6.81 10.07 16.81
N VAL A 28 -5.77 10.69 16.26
CA VAL A 28 -4.60 11.13 17.03
C VAL A 28 -4.96 12.16 18.10
N GLN A 29 -5.82 13.13 17.78
CA GLN A 29 -6.34 14.11 18.74
C GLN A 29 -7.05 13.43 19.92
N LEU A 30 -7.93 12.46 19.63
CA LEU A 30 -8.65 11.71 20.66
C LEU A 30 -7.71 10.92 21.57
N LEU A 31 -6.62 10.37 21.02
CA LEU A 31 -5.65 9.57 21.78
C LEU A 31 -4.70 10.44 22.63
N LEU A 32 -4.31 11.61 22.12
CA LEU A 32 -3.28 12.47 22.73
C LEU A 32 -3.84 13.68 23.46
N PHE A 33 -5.16 13.91 23.44
CA PHE A 33 -5.83 15.08 24.02
C PHE A 33 -5.26 16.43 23.52
N GLU A 34 -4.82 16.48 22.26
CA GLU A 34 -4.28 17.67 21.60
C GLU A 34 -5.38 18.56 20.99
N GLU A 35 -5.07 19.84 20.74
CA GLU A 35 -5.96 20.80 20.06
C GLU A 35 -6.36 20.34 18.65
N ASP A 36 -7.39 20.96 18.05
CA ASP A 36 -7.84 20.59 16.71
C ASP A 36 -6.81 20.91 15.59
N LEU A 37 -5.94 19.96 15.33
CA LEU A 37 -5.00 19.89 14.20
C LEU A 37 -5.64 19.73 12.81
N THR A 38 -6.96 19.45 12.68
CA THR A 38 -7.56 19.27 11.34
C THR A 38 -7.64 20.57 10.56
N GLY A 39 -7.77 21.71 11.25
CA GLY A 39 -7.65 23.03 10.65
C GLY A 39 -6.30 23.23 9.94
N LEU A 40 -5.21 22.78 10.56
CA LEU A 40 -3.84 22.91 10.01
C LEU A 40 -3.67 22.15 8.70
N LEU A 41 -4.34 21.01 8.55
CA LEU A 41 -4.29 20.24 7.30
C LEU A 41 -4.84 21.05 6.12
N SER A 42 -5.86 21.89 6.33
CA SER A 42 -6.48 22.70 5.28
C SER A 42 -5.53 23.75 4.70
N GLU A 43 -4.64 24.30 5.54
CA GLU A 43 -3.67 25.34 5.20
C GLU A 43 -2.43 24.79 4.48
N LEU A 44 -2.16 23.48 4.59
CA LEU A 44 -0.99 22.88 3.98
C LEU A 44 -1.01 22.93 2.45
N PRO A 45 0.13 23.25 1.79
CA PRO A 45 0.27 23.12 0.36
C PRO A 45 0.15 21.65 -0.06
N ARG A 46 -0.29 21.42 -1.31
CA ARG A 46 -0.51 20.06 -1.85
C ARG A 46 0.70 19.14 -1.67
N GLU A 47 1.90 19.65 -1.88
CA GLU A 47 3.13 18.88 -1.73
C GLU A 47 3.36 18.42 -0.29
N ALA A 48 3.14 19.29 0.70
CA ALA A 48 3.27 18.93 2.12
C ALA A 48 2.22 17.89 2.53
N VAL A 49 0.99 18.00 2.03
CA VAL A 49 -0.06 16.98 2.25
C VAL A 49 0.38 15.63 1.69
N ASP A 50 0.93 15.61 0.47
CA ASP A 50 1.37 14.38 -0.17
C ASP A 50 2.59 13.76 0.54
N VAL A 51 3.51 14.59 1.03
CA VAL A 51 4.65 14.16 1.85
C VAL A 51 4.16 13.55 3.16
N LEU A 52 3.31 14.26 3.91
CA LEU A 52 2.77 13.85 5.20
C LEU A 52 1.92 12.58 5.07
N TYR A 53 1.09 12.48 4.04
CA TYR A 53 0.26 11.30 3.78
C TYR A 53 1.11 10.04 3.68
N HIS A 54 2.13 10.05 2.82
CA HIS A 54 3.00 8.89 2.65
C HIS A 54 3.89 8.64 3.86
N TYR A 55 4.24 9.67 4.64
CA TYR A 55 4.94 9.50 5.91
C TYR A 55 4.07 8.77 6.93
N VAL A 56 2.81 9.17 7.11
CA VAL A 56 1.88 8.50 8.05
C VAL A 56 1.69 7.02 7.69
N LEU A 57 1.67 6.69 6.40
CA LEU A 57 1.59 5.31 5.92
C LEU A 57 2.88 4.48 6.16
N SER A 58 3.96 5.09 6.64
CA SER A 58 5.18 4.35 6.96
C SER A 58 5.06 3.51 8.22
N GLU A 59 4.17 3.89 9.16
CA GLU A 59 4.06 3.28 10.49
C GLU A 59 5.42 3.22 11.22
N GLU A 60 6.26 4.25 11.04
CA GLU A 60 7.52 4.35 11.78
C GLU A 60 7.22 4.64 13.26
N GLU A 61 8.12 4.28 14.16
CA GLU A 61 7.92 4.57 15.58
C GLU A 61 7.69 6.07 15.81
N ASN A 62 6.67 6.41 16.61
CA ASN A 62 6.26 7.79 16.91
C ASN A 62 5.81 8.62 15.69
N PHE A 63 5.36 7.98 14.60
CA PHE A 63 4.91 8.70 13.40
C PHE A 63 3.76 9.69 13.68
N GLU A 64 2.89 9.42 14.67
CA GLU A 64 1.86 10.35 15.12
C GLU A 64 2.48 11.65 15.66
N MET A 65 3.46 11.54 16.55
CA MET A 65 4.14 12.70 17.14
C MET A 65 4.90 13.50 16.10
N VAL A 66 5.56 12.83 15.15
CA VAL A 66 6.28 13.50 14.06
C VAL A 66 5.29 14.18 13.10
N ALA A 67 4.12 13.57 12.84
CA ALA A 67 3.07 14.19 12.03
C ALA A 67 2.53 15.47 12.69
N ILE A 68 2.32 15.46 14.01
CA ILE A 68 1.94 16.66 14.77
C ILE A 68 3.03 17.73 14.69
N ALA A 69 4.28 17.35 14.92
CA ALA A 69 5.40 18.29 14.88
C ALA A 69 5.58 18.90 13.47
N PHE A 70 5.36 18.11 12.42
CA PHE A 70 5.34 18.59 11.03
C PHE A 70 4.22 19.61 10.79
N LEU A 71 3.01 19.37 11.30
CA LEU A 71 1.89 20.33 11.20
C LEU A 71 2.18 21.61 11.99
N LYS A 72 2.73 21.50 13.20
CA LYS A 72 3.11 22.66 14.02
C LYS A 72 4.21 23.49 13.32
N LEU A 73 5.22 22.83 12.76
CA LEU A 73 6.28 23.46 11.96
C LEU A 73 5.72 24.20 10.75
N ALA A 74 4.80 23.58 10.01
CA ALA A 74 4.19 24.20 8.83
C ALA A 74 3.42 25.48 9.18
N ARG A 75 2.84 25.57 10.38
CA ARG A 75 2.17 26.78 10.87
C ARG A 75 3.16 27.83 11.38
N SER A 76 4.12 27.44 12.22
CA SER A 76 5.00 28.41 12.91
C SER A 76 6.09 28.95 12.00
N GLU A 77 6.65 28.09 11.14
CA GLU A 77 7.81 28.40 10.30
C GLU A 77 7.62 27.83 8.88
N PRO A 78 6.63 28.32 8.12
CA PRO A 78 6.29 27.77 6.79
C PRO A 78 7.46 27.84 5.80
N HIS A 79 8.41 28.77 5.99
CA HIS A 79 9.62 28.91 5.18
C HIS A 79 10.65 27.79 5.42
N ARG A 80 10.54 27.05 6.54
CA ARG A 80 11.34 25.86 6.85
C ARG A 80 10.69 24.56 6.41
N LEU A 81 9.40 24.59 6.08
CA LEU A 81 8.77 23.52 5.32
C LEU A 81 9.54 23.42 4.00
N PHE A 82 9.94 22.21 3.59
CA PHE A 82 10.81 21.99 2.43
C PHE A 82 12.31 22.18 2.64
N ASP A 83 12.78 22.58 3.82
CA ASP A 83 14.21 22.62 4.13
C ASP A 83 14.78 21.20 4.38
N PRO A 84 15.64 20.66 3.50
CA PRO A 84 16.21 19.33 3.68
C PRO A 84 17.12 19.20 4.91
N LEU A 85 17.64 20.32 5.43
CA LEU A 85 18.49 20.35 6.62
C LEU A 85 17.69 20.37 7.93
N HIS A 86 16.39 20.66 7.86
CA HIS A 86 15.53 20.62 9.03
C HIS A 86 15.27 19.16 9.46
N HIS A 87 15.73 18.79 10.66
CA HIS A 87 15.71 17.41 11.17
C HIS A 87 14.34 16.71 11.08
N ILE A 88 13.23 17.43 11.29
CA ILE A 88 11.87 16.88 11.11
C ILE A 88 11.56 16.68 9.63
N PHE A 89 11.80 17.69 8.79
CA PHE A 89 11.36 17.68 7.40
C PHE A 89 12.17 16.68 6.56
N GLY A 90 13.50 16.67 6.72
CA GLY A 90 14.40 15.78 5.99
C GLY A 90 14.02 14.30 6.19
N ARG A 91 13.80 13.88 7.45
CA ARG A 91 13.38 12.51 7.77
C ARG A 91 12.01 12.18 7.19
N VAL A 92 11.02 13.07 7.34
CA VAL A 92 9.67 12.88 6.81
C VAL A 92 9.69 12.67 5.30
N VAL A 93 10.48 13.47 4.56
CA VAL A 93 10.62 13.33 3.10
C VAL A 93 11.31 12.05 2.70
N GLU A 94 12.39 11.66 3.38
CA GLU A 94 13.11 10.43 3.08
C GLU A 94 12.20 9.20 3.19
N VAL A 95 11.50 9.08 4.32
CA VAL A 95 10.57 7.99 4.59
C VAL A 95 9.39 8.04 3.61
N SER A 96 8.81 9.22 3.37
CA SER A 96 7.74 9.43 2.39
C SER A 96 8.13 8.92 0.99
N ARG A 97 9.37 9.19 0.55
CA ARG A 97 9.90 8.67 -0.73
C ARG A 97 10.01 7.15 -0.73
N ALA A 98 10.41 6.53 0.38
CA ALA A 98 10.48 5.07 0.49
C ALA A 98 9.09 4.43 0.35
N VAL A 99 8.08 4.96 1.05
CA VAL A 99 6.68 4.49 0.97
C VAL A 99 6.14 4.66 -0.45
N LYS A 100 6.35 5.82 -1.09
CA LYS A 100 5.94 6.06 -2.48
C LYS A 100 6.55 5.07 -3.47
N ARG A 101 7.84 4.78 -3.34
CA ARG A 101 8.53 3.81 -4.21
C ARG A 101 7.93 2.43 -4.07
N GLU A 102 7.61 2.00 -2.85
CA GLU A 102 6.96 0.72 -2.62
C GLU A 102 5.54 0.68 -3.19
N ALA A 103 4.72 1.71 -2.93
CA ALA A 103 3.39 1.82 -3.52
C ALA A 103 3.45 1.78 -5.05
N HIS A 104 4.42 2.47 -5.66
CA HIS A 104 4.62 2.44 -7.11
C HIS A 104 5.00 1.05 -7.62
N ARG A 105 5.84 0.29 -6.90
CA ARG A 105 6.16 -1.10 -7.26
C ARG A 105 4.92 -1.98 -7.26
N PHE A 106 4.10 -1.92 -6.20
CA PHE A 106 2.88 -2.73 -6.13
C PHE A 106 1.84 -2.37 -7.18
N LYS A 107 1.79 -1.12 -7.67
CA LYS A 107 0.95 -0.77 -8.84
C LYS A 107 1.31 -1.57 -10.10
N GLY A 108 2.56 -2.02 -10.24
CA GLY A 108 3.00 -2.87 -11.36
C GLY A 108 3.06 -4.37 -11.03
N PHE A 109 3.27 -4.73 -9.76
CA PHE A 109 3.50 -6.11 -9.34
C PHE A 109 2.26 -6.83 -8.85
N LEU A 110 1.23 -6.12 -8.40
CA LEU A 110 0.00 -6.76 -7.95
C LEU A 110 -0.60 -7.59 -9.09
N ARG A 111 -0.97 -8.83 -8.79
CA ARG A 111 -1.69 -9.74 -9.70
C ARG A 111 -3.08 -9.95 -9.14
N PHE A 112 -4.07 -9.93 -10.01
CA PHE A 112 -5.44 -10.25 -9.66
C PHE A 112 -5.75 -11.68 -10.07
N ARG A 113 -6.50 -12.35 -9.21
CA ARG A 113 -7.10 -13.65 -9.46
C ARG A 113 -8.60 -13.48 -9.39
N GLU A 114 -9.32 -14.07 -10.33
CA GLU A 114 -10.77 -14.09 -10.27
C GLU A 114 -11.23 -15.09 -9.20
N MET A 115 -12.04 -14.60 -8.28
CA MET A 115 -12.75 -15.40 -7.29
C MET A 115 -14.19 -15.62 -7.76
N GLY A 116 -14.91 -16.55 -7.13
CA GLY A 116 -16.34 -16.70 -7.36
C GLY A 116 -17.10 -15.36 -7.27
N CYS A 117 -18.19 -15.25 -8.03
CA CYS A 117 -19.04 -14.06 -8.09
C CYS A 117 -18.38 -12.80 -8.71
N GLY A 118 -17.40 -12.98 -9.60
CA GLY A 118 -16.79 -11.88 -10.38
C GLY A 118 -15.93 -10.93 -9.54
N LEU A 119 -15.42 -11.39 -8.39
CA LEU A 119 -14.54 -10.60 -7.53
C LEU A 119 -13.08 -10.79 -7.95
N LEU A 120 -12.38 -9.71 -8.25
CA LEU A 120 -10.94 -9.74 -8.50
C LEU A 120 -10.16 -9.56 -7.21
N TYR A 121 -9.43 -10.59 -6.81
CA TYR A 121 -8.63 -10.61 -5.59
C TYR A 121 -7.15 -10.40 -5.87
N GLY A 122 -6.59 -9.34 -5.30
CA GLY A 122 -5.15 -9.04 -5.36
C GLY A 122 -4.51 -9.14 -3.98
N ALA A 123 -3.62 -10.11 -3.79
CA ALA A 123 -2.88 -10.30 -2.54
C ALA A 123 -1.44 -9.78 -2.65
N PHE A 124 -0.93 -9.21 -1.57
CA PHE A 124 0.44 -8.69 -1.49
C PHE A 124 0.88 -8.50 -0.03
N GLU A 125 2.19 -8.39 0.19
CA GLU A 125 2.81 -8.27 1.52
C GLU A 125 3.74 -7.05 1.58
N PRO A 126 3.19 -5.83 1.70
CA PRO A 126 4.00 -4.63 1.71
C PRO A 126 4.72 -4.41 3.05
N ARG A 127 5.87 -3.75 2.98
CA ARG A 127 6.57 -3.29 4.19
C ARG A 127 5.77 -2.19 4.88
N TYR A 128 5.33 -1.20 4.11
CA TYR A 128 4.58 -0.03 4.57
C TYR A 128 3.08 -0.22 4.36
N GLN A 129 2.24 0.63 4.97
CA GLN A 129 0.79 0.58 4.75
C GLN A 129 0.43 1.24 3.41
N VAL A 130 0.77 0.59 2.30
CA VAL A 130 0.49 1.11 0.95
C VAL A 130 -0.85 0.62 0.40
N LEU A 131 -1.65 -0.08 1.20
CA LEU A 131 -2.96 -0.57 0.82
C LEU A 131 -3.90 0.55 0.32
N PRO A 132 -4.05 1.71 1.01
CA PRO A 132 -4.88 2.80 0.50
C PRO A 132 -4.44 3.36 -0.87
N PRO A 133 -3.17 3.77 -1.10
CA PRO A 133 -2.77 4.33 -2.38
C PRO A 133 -2.72 3.31 -3.53
N VAL A 134 -2.47 2.02 -3.23
CA VAL A 134 -2.55 0.94 -4.22
C VAL A 134 -4.00 0.69 -4.62
N SER A 135 -4.91 0.61 -3.64
CA SER A 135 -6.34 0.39 -3.91
C SER A 135 -6.96 1.53 -4.70
N TYR A 136 -6.63 2.78 -4.36
CA TYR A 136 -7.07 3.95 -5.12
C TYR A 136 -6.61 3.91 -6.58
N HIS A 137 -5.38 3.46 -6.84
CA HIS A 137 -4.86 3.34 -8.21
C HIS A 137 -5.68 2.35 -9.05
N PHE A 138 -5.93 1.15 -8.53
CA PHE A 138 -6.66 0.13 -9.27
C PHE A 138 -8.14 0.45 -9.40
N ALA A 139 -8.79 1.00 -8.37
CA ALA A 139 -10.17 1.48 -8.46
C ALA A 139 -10.38 2.49 -9.60
N ARG A 140 -9.41 3.37 -9.84
CA ARG A 140 -9.48 4.34 -10.95
C ARG A 140 -9.28 3.71 -12.32
N ARG A 141 -8.49 2.64 -12.41
CA ARG A 141 -8.10 1.96 -13.66
C ARG A 141 -9.08 0.86 -14.06
N MET A 142 -9.73 0.23 -13.08
CA MET A 142 -10.63 -0.92 -13.22
C MET A 142 -11.99 -0.57 -12.61
N ARG A 143 -12.61 0.51 -13.10
CA ARG A 143 -13.79 1.13 -12.49
C ARG A 143 -15.03 0.25 -12.45
N SER A 144 -15.16 -0.65 -13.42
CA SER A 144 -16.30 -1.57 -13.56
C SER A 144 -16.11 -2.85 -12.76
N GLU A 145 -14.91 -3.08 -12.21
CA GLU A 145 -14.57 -4.33 -11.56
C GLU A 145 -14.81 -4.24 -10.05
N ARG A 146 -15.22 -5.36 -9.46
CA ARG A 146 -15.26 -5.52 -8.02
C ARG A 146 -13.89 -6.02 -7.56
N LEU A 147 -13.19 -5.22 -6.76
CA LEU A 147 -11.82 -5.53 -6.33
C LEU A 147 -11.78 -5.82 -4.83
N LEU A 148 -11.00 -6.82 -4.44
CA LEU A 148 -10.57 -7.03 -3.06
C LEU A 148 -9.05 -7.06 -3.04
N ILE A 149 -8.43 -5.99 -2.54
CA ILE A 149 -6.98 -5.84 -2.48
C ILE A 149 -6.56 -6.07 -1.03
N HIS A 150 -5.72 -7.08 -0.78
CA HIS A 150 -5.47 -7.61 0.55
C HIS A 150 -3.97 -7.56 0.89
N ASP A 151 -3.65 -6.78 1.93
CA ASP A 151 -2.39 -6.84 2.64
C ASP A 151 -2.41 -8.05 3.60
N THR A 152 -1.87 -9.19 3.15
CA THR A 152 -1.91 -10.44 3.92
C THR A 152 -1.03 -10.39 5.16
N ARG A 153 -0.04 -9.49 5.20
CA ARG A 153 0.80 -9.29 6.38
C ARG A 153 0.04 -8.63 7.53
N ARG A 154 -0.87 -7.70 7.20
CA ARG A 154 -1.71 -6.99 8.18
C ARG A 154 -3.10 -7.61 8.36
N GLY A 155 -3.50 -8.55 7.51
CA GLY A 155 -4.86 -9.12 7.53
C GLY A 155 -5.93 -8.09 7.14
N LEU A 156 -5.53 -7.02 6.43
CA LEU A 156 -6.40 -5.92 6.05
C LEU A 156 -6.60 -5.91 4.54
N ALA A 157 -7.85 -5.74 4.11
CA ALA A 157 -8.18 -5.60 2.71
C ALA A 157 -9.03 -4.36 2.45
N VAL A 158 -8.95 -3.86 1.23
CA VAL A 158 -9.86 -2.84 0.71
C VAL A 158 -10.74 -3.47 -0.34
N LEU A 159 -12.05 -3.49 -0.04
CA LEU A 159 -13.09 -3.78 -1.01
C LEU A 159 -13.41 -2.51 -1.80
N VAL A 160 -13.33 -2.61 -3.12
CA VAL A 160 -13.75 -1.58 -4.05
C VAL A 160 -14.96 -2.07 -4.84
N GLN A 161 -16.06 -1.34 -4.76
CA GLN A 161 -17.28 -1.65 -5.50
C GLN A 161 -18.06 -0.36 -5.77
N ASP A 162 -18.48 -0.14 -7.02
CA ASP A 162 -19.24 1.04 -7.46
C ASP A 162 -18.57 2.36 -7.08
N GLY A 163 -17.24 2.42 -7.19
CA GLY A 163 -16.43 3.58 -6.81
C GLY A 163 -16.35 3.86 -5.30
N ARG A 164 -16.87 2.96 -4.46
CA ARG A 164 -16.80 3.05 -2.99
C ARG A 164 -15.67 2.18 -2.46
N PHE A 165 -15.05 2.64 -1.38
CA PHE A 165 -13.97 1.94 -0.70
C PHE A 165 -14.42 1.55 0.71
N ALA A 166 -14.18 0.30 1.08
CA ALA A 166 -14.37 -0.18 2.44
C ALA A 166 -13.14 -0.97 2.88
N MET A 167 -12.57 -0.60 4.03
CA MET A 167 -11.50 -1.37 4.65
C MET A 167 -12.11 -2.42 5.57
N VAL A 168 -11.65 -3.66 5.42
CA VAL A 168 -12.17 -4.84 6.11
C VAL A 168 -11.02 -5.72 6.58
N GLU A 169 -11.22 -6.44 7.68
CA GLU A 169 -10.33 -7.52 8.06
C GLU A 169 -10.68 -8.77 7.25
N VAL A 170 -9.67 -9.48 6.74
CA VAL A 170 -9.87 -10.66 5.91
C VAL A 170 -8.93 -11.76 6.35
N GLU A 171 -9.50 -12.93 6.66
CA GLU A 171 -8.77 -14.17 6.69
C GLU A 171 -8.78 -14.80 5.29
N ALA A 172 -7.60 -15.08 4.73
CA ALA A 172 -7.46 -15.54 3.35
C ALA A 172 -8.10 -16.92 3.09
N SER A 173 -8.39 -17.69 4.14
CA SER A 173 -8.90 -19.06 4.10
C SER A 173 -10.29 -19.21 3.45
N GLY A 174 -11.08 -18.14 3.38
CA GLY A 174 -12.46 -18.18 2.85
C GLY A 174 -12.61 -17.92 1.35
N LEU A 175 -11.55 -17.49 0.65
CA LEU A 175 -11.65 -17.07 -0.75
C LEU A 175 -11.37 -18.24 -1.71
N LYS A 176 -12.38 -18.63 -2.49
CA LYS A 176 -12.27 -19.69 -3.49
C LYS A 176 -12.11 -19.10 -4.91
N PRO A 177 -11.08 -19.51 -5.67
CA PRO A 177 -10.91 -19.15 -7.07
C PRO A 177 -12.13 -19.52 -7.93
N SER A 178 -12.37 -18.78 -9.02
CA SER A 178 -13.37 -19.17 -10.02
C SER A 178 -12.95 -20.47 -10.72
N GLU A 179 -13.92 -21.18 -11.32
CA GLU A 179 -13.66 -22.45 -12.03
C GLU A 179 -12.63 -22.30 -13.17
N GLY A 180 -12.53 -21.10 -13.77
CA GLY A 180 -11.60 -20.79 -14.87
C GLY A 180 -10.24 -20.22 -14.44
N GLU A 181 -10.09 -19.76 -13.20
CA GLU A 181 -8.90 -19.01 -12.74
C GLU A 181 -7.59 -19.81 -12.92
N ASN A 182 -7.62 -21.13 -12.67
CA ASN A 182 -6.44 -21.98 -12.86
C ASN A 182 -5.98 -22.05 -14.31
N LEU A 183 -6.91 -21.97 -15.28
CA LEU A 183 -6.55 -21.91 -16.70
C LEU A 183 -5.87 -20.58 -17.02
N PHE A 184 -6.41 -19.46 -16.54
CA PHE A 184 -5.80 -18.14 -16.74
C PHE A 184 -4.37 -18.06 -16.20
N GLN A 185 -4.11 -18.61 -15.00
CA GLN A 185 -2.76 -18.64 -14.46
C GLN A 185 -1.79 -19.45 -15.32
N ARG A 186 -2.21 -20.60 -15.85
CA ARG A 186 -1.38 -21.40 -16.76
C ARG A 186 -1.08 -20.63 -18.04
N LEU A 187 -2.09 -20.02 -18.65
CA LEU A 187 -1.92 -19.22 -19.87
C LEU A 187 -0.97 -18.04 -19.64
N TRP A 188 -1.10 -17.35 -18.50
CA TRP A 188 -0.18 -16.27 -18.12
C TRP A 188 1.26 -16.75 -18.01
N ARG A 189 1.49 -17.88 -17.34
CA ARG A 189 2.84 -18.46 -17.23
C ARG A 189 3.40 -18.84 -18.60
N SER A 190 2.61 -19.53 -19.43
CA SER A 190 3.01 -19.89 -20.79
C SER A 190 3.39 -18.66 -21.63
N TYR A 191 2.60 -17.59 -21.54
CA TYR A 191 2.93 -16.31 -22.18
C TYR A 191 4.21 -15.69 -21.63
N PHE A 192 4.35 -15.62 -20.30
CA PHE A 192 5.52 -15.01 -19.65
C PHE A 192 6.83 -15.71 -20.06
N HIS A 193 6.83 -17.04 -20.15
CA HIS A 193 7.98 -17.81 -20.59
C HIS A 193 8.23 -17.69 -22.10
N SER A 194 7.18 -17.66 -22.93
CA SER A 194 7.36 -17.63 -24.39
C SER A 194 7.89 -16.29 -24.92
N VAL A 195 7.67 -15.19 -24.19
CA VAL A 195 8.22 -13.87 -24.54
C VAL A 195 9.63 -13.65 -23.99
N ALA A 196 10.13 -14.53 -23.12
CA ALA A 196 11.47 -14.44 -22.58
C ALA A 196 12.49 -14.80 -23.67
N VAL A 197 13.51 -13.95 -23.83
CA VAL A 197 14.65 -14.22 -24.73
C VAL A 197 15.77 -14.78 -23.86
N GLU A 198 16.05 -16.07 -23.96
CA GLU A 198 17.00 -16.80 -23.11
C GLU A 198 18.39 -16.14 -23.13
N GLU A 199 18.84 -15.66 -24.28
CA GLU A 199 20.15 -15.01 -24.45
C GLU A 199 20.23 -13.64 -23.75
N ARG A 200 19.09 -13.07 -23.33
CA ARG A 200 19.01 -11.81 -22.57
C ARG A 200 18.80 -12.04 -21.07
N GLU A 201 18.87 -13.28 -20.60
CA GLU A 201 18.70 -13.57 -19.18
C GLU A 201 19.83 -12.93 -18.36
N ASN A 202 19.44 -12.05 -17.44
CA ASN A 202 20.35 -11.44 -16.48
C ASN A 202 19.72 -11.47 -15.10
N ARG A 203 20.06 -12.50 -14.33
CA ARG A 203 19.49 -12.73 -13.00
C ARG A 203 19.70 -11.55 -12.05
N ARG A 204 20.90 -10.97 -12.04
CA ARG A 204 21.22 -9.81 -11.19
C ARG A 204 20.35 -8.60 -11.51
N LEU A 205 20.17 -8.30 -12.80
CA LEU A 205 19.29 -7.22 -13.24
C LEU A 205 17.83 -7.52 -12.91
N GLN A 206 17.37 -8.75 -13.13
CA GLN A 206 16.00 -9.17 -12.80
C GLN A 206 15.73 -9.03 -11.29
N LEU A 207 16.66 -9.44 -10.43
CA LEU A 207 16.56 -9.27 -8.97
C LEU A 207 16.56 -7.79 -8.55
N SER A 208 17.30 -6.94 -9.26
CA SER A 208 17.28 -5.49 -9.04
C SER A 208 15.93 -4.85 -9.42
N LYS A 209 15.35 -5.29 -10.54
CA LYS A 209 14.08 -4.76 -11.07
C LYS A 209 12.86 -5.32 -10.34
N VAL A 210 12.86 -6.61 -10.01
CA VAL A 210 11.82 -7.33 -9.29
C VAL A 210 12.45 -8.09 -8.11
N PRO A 211 12.68 -7.44 -6.97
CA PRO A 211 13.25 -8.09 -5.79
C PRO A 211 12.39 -9.23 -5.25
N LEU A 212 13.00 -10.25 -4.66
CA LEU A 212 12.34 -11.48 -4.19
C LEU A 212 11.13 -11.23 -3.29
N ARG A 213 11.24 -10.28 -2.34
CA ARG A 213 10.14 -9.91 -1.43
C ARG A 213 8.82 -9.51 -2.09
N TYR A 214 8.84 -9.12 -3.38
CA TYR A 214 7.63 -8.78 -4.12
C TYR A 214 7.04 -9.96 -4.91
N ARG A 215 7.78 -11.06 -5.05
CA ARG A 215 7.45 -12.18 -5.95
C ARG A 215 6.48 -13.19 -5.36
N ARG A 216 6.33 -13.24 -4.03
CA ARG A 216 5.51 -14.24 -3.31
C ARG A 216 4.09 -14.39 -3.88
N HIS A 217 3.48 -13.28 -4.29
CA HIS A 217 2.10 -13.24 -4.81
C HIS A 217 2.03 -13.09 -6.34
N MET A 218 3.14 -13.26 -7.05
CA MET A 218 3.22 -13.11 -8.51
C MET A 218 3.12 -14.48 -9.20
N THR A 219 2.12 -14.65 -10.06
CA THR A 219 1.81 -15.93 -10.74
C THR A 219 3.00 -16.47 -11.54
N GLU A 220 3.79 -15.59 -12.17
CA GLU A 220 4.97 -15.95 -12.97
C GLU A 220 6.15 -16.49 -12.14
N PHE A 221 6.15 -16.28 -10.82
CA PHE A 221 7.23 -16.72 -9.94
C PHE A 221 6.81 -17.84 -8.98
N ALA A 222 5.55 -18.28 -9.01
CA ALA A 222 4.98 -19.25 -8.07
C ALA A 222 5.67 -20.63 -8.08
N GLU A 223 6.37 -20.99 -9.16
CA GLU A 223 7.09 -22.26 -9.30
C GLU A 223 8.61 -22.11 -9.09
N HIS A 224 9.10 -20.92 -8.73
CA HIS A 224 10.52 -20.66 -8.55
C HIS A 224 11.05 -21.29 -7.24
N PRO A 225 12.13 -22.11 -7.26
CA PRO A 225 12.62 -22.84 -6.09
C PRO A 225 12.89 -21.94 -4.87
N GLU A 226 13.55 -20.79 -5.10
CA GLU A 226 13.86 -19.78 -4.07
C GLU A 226 12.65 -19.21 -3.31
N ILE A 227 11.43 -19.33 -3.86
CA ILE A 227 10.19 -18.86 -3.21
C ILE A 227 9.52 -20.00 -2.41
N ARG A 228 9.78 -21.26 -2.77
CA ARG A 228 9.26 -22.41 -2.03
C ARG A 228 9.98 -22.59 -0.69
N GLU A 229 11.30 -22.37 -0.66
CA GLU A 229 12.10 -22.49 0.57
C GLU A 229 11.75 -21.43 1.64
N GLU A 230 11.36 -20.21 1.27
CA GLU A 230 10.85 -19.19 2.22
C GLU A 230 9.43 -19.48 2.73
N VAL A 231 8.63 -20.30 2.04
CA VAL A 231 7.24 -20.60 2.42
C VAL A 231 7.13 -21.87 3.28
N GLU A 232 8.07 -22.82 3.13
CA GLU A 232 8.13 -24.04 3.93
C GLU A 232 8.99 -23.89 5.21
N GLY A 233 9.70 -22.76 5.35
CA GLY A 233 10.60 -22.49 6.47
C GLY A 233 10.04 -21.65 7.63
N ASP A 234 8.75 -21.30 7.60
CA ASP A 234 8.02 -20.53 8.63
C ASP A 234 7.00 -21.39 9.40
#